data_AF-A0A2I8EJW7-F1
#
_entry.id   AF-A0A2I8EJW7-F1
#
_cell.length_a   1.000
_cell.length_b   1.000
_cell.length_c   1.000
_cell.angle_alpha   90.00
_cell.angle_beta   90.00
_cell.angle_gamma   90.00
#
_symmetry.space_group_name_H-M   'P 1'
#
loop_
_entity.id
_entity.type
_entity.pdbx_description
1 polymer ?
#
loop_
_entity_poly.entity_id
_entity_poly.type
_entity_poly.pdbx_seq_one_letter_code
_entity_poly.pdbx_strand_id
1 'polypeptide(L)' 'MGKYSLQEREIAEPDAANAWFAYAESHGIDIPKAISIWEDAAMEEGAESRRLVGQAGIRIDLSETGHLSLRPQA' A
#
# COMPACT_ATOMS: atom_id res chain seq x y z
N MET A 1 4.53 -5.13 9.08
CA MET A 1 4.10 -5.33 7.68
C MET A 1 2.67 -4.84 7.62
N GLY A 2 2.33 -3.92 6.72
CA GLY A 2 0.95 -3.45 6.58
C GLY A 2 0.03 -4.55 6.07
N LYS A 3 -1.28 -4.39 6.24
CA LYS A 3 -2.27 -5.26 5.60
C LYS A 3 -2.61 -4.71 4.23
N TYR A 4 -2.67 -5.59 3.24
CA TYR A 4 -3.01 -5.22 1.87
C TYR A 4 -4.38 -5.82 1.54
N SER A 5 -5.23 -5.04 0.89
CA SER A 5 -6.53 -5.52 0.43
C SER A 5 -6.82 -5.06 -0.98
N LEU A 6 -7.29 -5.95 -1.83
CA LEU A 6 -7.76 -5.63 -3.18
C LEU A 6 -9.28 -5.81 -3.19
N GLN A 7 -10.02 -4.75 -3.51
CA GLN A 7 -11.49 -4.79 -3.55
C GLN A 7 -12.10 -5.41 -2.26
N GLU A 8 -11.62 -4.96 -1.10
CA GLU A 8 -12.08 -5.41 0.22
C GLU A 8 -11.68 -6.86 0.60
N ARG A 9 -10.89 -7.54 -0.23
CA ARG A 9 -10.30 -8.85 0.08
C ARG A 9 -8.85 -8.69 0.51
N GLU A 10 -8.52 -9.19 1.70
CA GLU A 10 -7.12 -9.26 2.15
C GLU A 10 -6.30 -10.17 1.23
N ILE A 11 -5.15 -9.66 0.77
CA ILE A 11 -4.23 -10.36 -0.11
C ILE A 11 -2.80 -10.18 0.38
N ALA A 12 -1.88 -11.03 -0.10
CA ALA A 12 -0.47 -10.88 0.23
C ALA A 12 0.12 -9.63 -0.44
N GLU A 13 1.16 -9.06 0.17
CA GLU A 13 1.89 -7.92 -0.40
C GLU A 13 2.34 -8.13 -1.86
N PRO A 14 2.90 -9.30 -2.25
CA PRO A 14 3.31 -9.52 -3.64
C PRO A 14 2.13 -9.48 -4.62
N ASP A 15 0.95 -9.93 -4.22
CA ASP A 15 -0.26 -9.90 -5.05
C ASP A 15 -0.75 -8.45 -5.22
N ALA A 16 -0.68 -7.65 -4.15
CA ALA A 16 -1.04 -6.24 -4.19
C ALA A 16 -0.07 -5.44 -5.06
N ALA A 17 1.24 -5.70 -4.91
CA ALA A 17 2.27 -5.10 -5.74
C ALA A 17 2.07 -5.45 -7.22
N ASN A 18 1.81 -6.72 -7.54
CA ASN A 18 1.51 -7.15 -8.91
C ASN A 18 0.29 -6.42 -9.49
N ALA A 19 -0.79 -6.29 -8.72
CA ALA A 19 -1.98 -5.55 -9.15
C ALA A 19 -1.68 -4.05 -9.40
N TRP A 20 -0.84 -3.43 -8.55
CA TRP A 20 -0.41 -2.05 -8.73
C TRP A 20 0.44 -1.88 -10.00
N PHE A 21 1.43 -2.74 -10.23
CA PHE A 21 2.28 -2.65 -11.41
C PHE A 21 1.50 -2.89 -12.71
N ALA A 22 0.55 -3.82 -12.71
CA ALA A 22 -0.34 -4.04 -13.85
C ALA A 22 -1.23 -2.83 -14.14
N TYR A 23 -1.75 -2.18 -13.09
CA TYR A 23 -2.51 -0.93 -13.21
C TYR A 23 -1.63 0.20 -13.78
N ALA A 24 -0.43 0.36 -13.23
CA ALA A 24 0.55 1.37 -13.64
C ALA A 24 0.90 1.26 -15.12
N GLU A 25 1.21 0.05 -15.60
CA GLU A 25 1.49 -0.21 -17.01
C GLU A 25 0.31 0.18 -17.91
N SER A 26 -0.91 -0.22 -17.54
CA SER A 26 -2.13 0.12 -18.30
C SER A 26 -2.45 1.63 -18.32
N HIS A 27 -1.97 2.39 -17.33
CA HIS A 27 -2.19 3.84 -17.23
C HIS A 27 -0.98 4.67 -17.71
N GLY A 28 0.05 4.03 -18.27
CA GLY A 28 1.24 4.71 -18.76
C GLY A 28 2.12 5.31 -17.66
N ILE A 29 2.07 4.75 -16.45
CA ILE A 29 2.99 5.09 -15.36
C ILE A 29 4.26 4.27 -15.55
N ASP A 30 5.40 4.95 -15.66
CA ASP A 30 6.70 4.28 -15.80
C ASP A 30 6.99 3.35 -14.62
N ILE A 31 7.57 2.18 -14.89
CA ILE A 31 7.91 1.18 -13.86
C ILE A 31 8.76 1.77 -12.71
N PRO A 32 9.82 2.57 -12.94
CA PRO A 32 10.57 3.19 -11.85
C PRO A 32 9.70 4.11 -10.96
N LYS A 33 8.79 4.86 -11.58
CA LYS A 33 7.86 5.76 -10.86
C LYS A 33 6.83 4.95 -10.07
N ALA A 34 6.33 3.87 -10.64
CA ALA A 34 5.42 2.95 -9.97
C ALA A 34 6.08 2.31 -8.74
N ILE A 35 7.36 1.93 -8.82
CA ILE A 35 8.12 1.41 -7.68
C ILE A 35 8.23 2.47 -6.59
N SER A 36 8.63 3.70 -6.93
CA SER A 36 8.74 4.78 -5.94
C SER A 36 7.41 5.07 -5.23
N ILE A 37 6.29 5.08 -5.97
CA ILE A 37 4.95 5.24 -5.39
C ILE A 37 4.61 4.05 -4.49
N TRP A 38 4.90 2.83 -4.90
CA TRP A 38 4.63 1.63 -4.10
C TRP A 38 5.40 1.63 -2.77
N GLU A 39 6.69 1.94 -2.82
CA GLU A 39 7.56 2.02 -1.65
C GLU A 39 7.11 3.14 -0.70
N ASP A 40 6.79 4.32 -1.23
CA ASP A 40 6.28 5.45 -0.44
C ASP A 40 4.93 5.11 0.20
N ALA A 41 4.02 4.44 -0.53
CA ALA A 41 2.71 4.05 -0.01
C ALA A 41 2.79 3.11 1.21
N ALA A 42 3.87 2.33 1.32
CA ALA A 42 4.15 1.46 2.46
C ALA A 42 4.71 2.19 3.69
N MET A 43 5.05 3.48 3.58
CA MET A 43 5.56 4.32 4.68
C MET A 43 4.45 5.17 5.31
N GLU A 44 4.52 5.51 6.59
CA GLU A 44 3.48 6.30 7.27
C GLU A 44 3.18 7.63 6.55
N GLU A 45 4.20 8.29 6.01
CA GLU A 45 4.13 9.59 5.35
C GLU A 45 3.53 9.54 3.93
N GLY A 46 3.54 8.37 3.27
CA GLY A 46 3.11 8.21 1.87
C GLY A 46 1.60 8.15 1.65
N ALA A 47 0.85 9.05 2.29
CA ALA A 47 -0.60 9.12 2.19
C ALA A 47 -1.08 9.38 0.75
N GLU A 48 -0.35 10.20 -0.01
CA GLU A 48 -0.68 10.48 -1.41
C GLU A 48 -0.39 9.27 -2.30
N SER A 49 0.72 8.58 -2.07
CA SER A 49 1.03 7.35 -2.79
C SER A 49 0.02 6.24 -2.49
N ARG A 50 -0.42 6.09 -1.24
CA ARG A 50 -1.55 5.19 -0.90
C ARG A 50 -2.83 5.57 -1.63
N ARG A 51 -3.08 6.85 -1.82
CA ARG A 51 -4.25 7.32 -2.58
C ARG A 51 -4.16 6.95 -4.06
N LEU A 52 -2.97 7.05 -4.66
CA LEU A 52 -2.72 6.61 -6.04
C LEU A 52 -2.89 5.10 -6.20
N VAL A 53 -2.29 4.32 -5.30
CA VAL A 53 -2.45 2.86 -5.24
C VAL A 53 -3.93 2.47 -5.03
N GLY A 54 -4.68 3.27 -4.27
CA GLY A 54 -6.12 3.17 -4.10
C GLY A 54 -6.93 3.25 -5.40
N GLN A 55 -6.43 3.95 -6.43
CA GLN A 55 -7.08 4.00 -7.74
C GLN A 55 -7.06 2.65 -8.47
N ALA A 56 -6.07 1.79 -8.14
CA ALA A 56 -6.02 0.41 -8.58
C ALA A 56 -6.93 -0.53 -7.74
N GLY A 57 -7.70 0.01 -6.79
CA GLY A 57 -8.55 -0.76 -5.89
C GLY A 57 -7.80 -1.42 -4.73
N ILE A 58 -6.54 -1.03 -4.50
CA ILE A 58 -5.68 -1.56 -3.44
C ILE A 58 -5.75 -0.63 -2.23
N ARG A 59 -6.05 -1.18 -1.07
CA ARG A 59 -5.98 -0.50 0.23
C ARG A 59 -4.78 -1.04 1.01
N ILE A 60 -3.93 -0.12 1.46
CA ILE A 60 -2.79 -0.40 2.33
C ILE A 60 -3.14 0.12 3.73
N ASP A 61 -3.23 -0.79 4.69
CA ASP A 61 -3.50 -0.47 6.08
C ASP A 61 -2.21 -0.62 6.90
N LEU A 62 -1.69 0.51 7.37
CA LEU A 62 -0.47 0.56 8.17
C LEU A 62 -0.74 0.39 9.67
N SER A 63 -1.94 0.00 10.09
CA SER A 63 -2.30 -0.06 11.52
C SER A 63 -1.50 -1.12 12.30
N GLU A 64 -0.99 -2.16 11.63
CA GLU A 64 -0.03 -3.09 12.23
C GLU A 64 1.41 -2.55 12.30
N THR A 65 1.71 -1.46 11.60
CA THR A 65 2.99 -0.75 11.68
C THR A 65 3.00 0.26 12.85
N GLY A 66 1.83 0.63 13.39
CA GLY A 66 1.68 1.68 14.42
C GLY A 66 1.28 1.24 15.84
N HIS A 67 1.05 -0.05 16.11
CA HIS A 67 0.52 -0.48 17.43
C HIS A 67 1.50 -1.31 18.29
N LEU A 68 2.66 -0.72 18.58
CA LEU A 68 3.32 -0.89 19.88
C LEU A 68 3.29 0.42 20.67
N SER A 69 2.14 1.09 20.69
CA SER A 69 1.86 2.04 21.76
C SER A 69 1.71 1.25 23.06
N LEU A 70 2.78 1.30 23.86
CA LEU A 70 2.88 0.90 25.25
C LEU A 70 1.54 1.11 25.98
N ARG A 71 0.93 0.02 26.46
CA ARG A 71 -0.02 0.10 27.57
C ARG A 71 0.79 0.22 28.86
N PRO A 72 0.77 1.34 29.61
CA PRO A 72 1.09 1.27 31.02
C PRO A 72 -0.12 0.64 31.71
N GLN A 73 0.05 -0.56 32.28
CA GLN A 73 -0.90 -1.04 33.29
C GLN A 73 -0.74 -0.13 34.51
N ALA A 74 -1.86 0.49 34.91
CA ALA A 74 -2.00 1.20 36.17
C ALA A 74 -2.15 0.22 37.34
#